data_AF-A0A401QHY5-F1
#
_entry.id   AF-A0A401QHY5-F1
#
_cell.length_a   1.000
_cell.length_b   1.000
_cell.length_c   1.000
_cell.angle_alpha   90.00
_cell.angle_beta   90.00
_cell.angle_gamma   90.00
#
_symmetry.space_group_name_H-M   'P 1'
#
loop_
_entity.id
_entity.type
_entity.pdbx_description
1 polymer ?
#
loop_
_entity_poly.entity_id
_entity_poly.type
_entity_poly.pdbx_seq_one_letter_code
_entity_poly.pdbx_strand_id
1 'polypeptide(L)'
;MLEMTVLHIILLDITMLHIIILDITALFIIMLDITLLYIITLDIKVLYFTVLDITVQCIIMLHMTVLCIIVLDITVLHIIMLDIVDPYIILLDITVLCNIMLDIAVLHITILYIIMLDITDAYIMMLDITVLCIIKLDITVLYITVLDITLLYIIMLDIIYHIP
;
A
#
# COMPACT_ATOMS: atom_id res chain seq x y z
N MET A 1 20.30 16.33 -17.63
CA MET A 1 19.37 17.42 -17.27
C MET A 1 18.84 17.12 -15.89
N LEU A 2 18.92 18.08 -14.97
CA LEU A 2 18.56 17.91 -13.58
C LEU A 2 17.09 18.30 -13.38
N GLU A 3 16.16 17.39 -13.68
CA GLU A 3 14.76 17.54 -13.28
C GLU A 3 14.62 17.14 -11.81
N MET A 4 14.97 18.06 -10.91
CA MET A 4 14.76 17.90 -9.48
C MET A 4 13.48 18.62 -9.07
N THR A 5 12.36 17.94 -9.25
CA THR A 5 11.06 18.35 -8.70
C THR A 5 10.81 17.52 -7.44
N VAL A 6 10.91 18.18 -6.28
CA VAL A 6 10.46 17.63 -5.00
C VAL A 6 9.15 18.33 -4.66
N LEU A 7 8.11 17.56 -4.36
CA LEU A 7 6.78 18.09 -4.03
C LEU A 7 6.36 17.67 -2.62
N HIS A 8 5.86 18.64 -1.85
CA HIS A 8 5.28 18.42 -0.53
C HIS A 8 3.82 18.89 -0.54
N ILE A 9 2.92 18.02 -0.08
CA ILE A 9 1.49 18.30 0.03
C ILE A 9 1.07 18.03 1.49
N ILE A 10 0.40 19.01 2.08
CA ILE A 10 -0.23 18.90 3.40
C ILE A 10 -1.67 19.34 3.26
N LEU A 11 -2.61 18.49 3.62
CA LEU A 11 -4.04 18.79 3.57
C LEU A 11 -4.74 18.36 4.85
N LEU A 12 -5.82 19.08 5.17
CA LEU A 12 -6.62 18.93 6.37
C LEU A 12 -8.09 19.07 6.01
N ASP A 13 -8.96 18.24 6.59
CA ASP A 13 -10.41 18.34 6.52
C ASP A 13 -10.95 18.38 5.08
N ILE A 14 -10.58 17.38 4.26
CA ILE A 14 -10.99 17.34 2.85
C ILE A 14 -12.07 16.27 2.63
N THR A 15 -13.20 16.69 2.08
CA THR A 15 -14.26 15.74 1.73
C THR A 15 -13.88 14.89 0.51
N MET A 16 -13.29 15.49 -0.52
CA MET A 16 -12.91 14.76 -1.74
C MET A 16 -11.66 15.35 -2.37
N LEU A 17 -10.71 14.49 -2.71
CA LEU A 17 -9.49 14.88 -3.39
C LEU A 17 -9.10 13.90 -4.49
N HIS A 18 -8.65 14.47 -5.61
CA HIS A 18 -8.08 13.73 -6.74
C HIS A 18 -6.71 14.31 -7.10
N ILE A 19 -5.69 13.47 -7.10
CA ILE A 19 -4.31 13.86 -7.42
C ILE A 19 -3.79 12.98 -8.57
N ILE A 20 -3.23 13.63 -9.59
CA ILE A 20 -2.46 12.96 -10.65
C ILE A 20 -1.07 13.59 -10.65
N ILE A 21 -0.04 12.76 -10.50
CA ILE A 21 1.35 13.19 -10.51
C ILE A 21 2.13 12.36 -11.53
N LEU A 22 2.99 13.05 -12.26
CA LEU A 22 3.84 12.50 -13.31
C LEU A 22 5.28 12.98 -13.11
N ASP A 23 6.24 12.09 -13.33
CA ASP A 23 7.67 12.39 -13.45
C ASP A 23 8.21 13.24 -12.28
N ILE A 24 8.17 12.69 -11.07
CA ILE A 24 8.68 13.35 -9.86
C ILE A 24 9.83 12.55 -9.25
N THR A 25 10.88 13.25 -8.81
CA THR A 25 11.97 12.58 -8.08
C THR A 25 11.52 12.19 -6.67
N ALA A 26 10.86 13.08 -5.94
CA ALA A 26 10.37 12.78 -4.59
C ALA A 26 9.04 13.47 -4.29
N LEU A 27 8.09 12.70 -3.76
CA LEU A 27 6.77 13.15 -3.36
C LEU A 27 6.53 12.82 -1.88
N PHE A 28 6.16 13.85 -1.12
CA PHE A 28 5.79 13.74 0.29
C PHE A 28 4.37 14.24 0.48
N ILE A 29 3.49 13.38 1.00
CA ILE A 29 2.08 13.70 1.23
C ILE A 29 1.73 13.40 2.69
N ILE A 30 1.16 14.39 3.37
CA ILE A 30 0.58 14.25 4.70
C ILE A 30 -0.88 14.70 4.64
N MET A 31 -1.78 13.85 5.11
CA MET A 31 -3.21 14.12 5.10
C MET A 31 -3.82 13.82 6.46
N LEU A 32 -4.75 14.69 6.85
CA LEU A 32 -5.58 14.51 8.04
C LEU A 32 -7.05 14.69 7.65
N ASP A 33 -7.90 13.76 8.11
CA ASP A 33 -9.35 13.76 7.96
C ASP A 33 -9.83 13.88 6.52
N ILE A 34 -9.78 12.78 5.77
CA ILE A 34 -10.18 12.72 4.36
C ILE A 34 -11.34 11.76 4.16
N THR A 35 -12.44 12.18 3.54
CA THR A 35 -13.52 11.22 3.24
C THR A 35 -13.18 10.36 2.02
N LEU A 36 -12.77 10.99 0.91
CA LEU A 36 -12.48 10.33 -0.36
C LEU A 36 -11.15 10.80 -0.95
N LEU A 37 -10.24 9.86 -1.19
CA LEU A 37 -8.96 10.14 -1.84
C LEU A 37 -8.71 9.22 -3.03
N TYR A 38 -8.33 9.83 -4.15
CA TYR A 38 -7.86 9.12 -5.33
C TYR A 38 -6.52 9.67 -5.79
N ILE A 39 -5.51 8.80 -5.86
CA ILE A 39 -4.15 9.16 -6.28
C ILE A 39 -3.72 8.26 -7.44
N ILE A 40 -3.26 8.90 -8.52
CA ILE A 40 -2.49 8.23 -9.59
C ILE A 40 -1.09 8.83 -9.61
N THR A 41 -0.08 7.96 -9.58
CA THR A 41 1.32 8.36 -9.77
C THR A 41 1.98 7.55 -10.88
N LEU A 42 2.66 8.26 -11.78
CA LEU A 42 3.49 7.67 -12.84
C LEU A 42 4.94 8.15 -12.66
N ASP A 43 5.88 7.20 -12.69
CA ASP A 43 7.32 7.44 -12.65
C ASP A 43 7.77 8.30 -11.46
N ILE A 44 7.71 7.74 -10.24
CA ILE A 44 8.25 8.40 -9.05
C ILE A 44 9.37 7.57 -8.45
N LYS A 45 10.53 8.18 -8.18
CA LYS A 45 11.61 7.45 -7.50
C LYS A 45 11.27 7.16 -6.04
N VAL A 46 10.77 8.17 -5.32
CA VAL A 46 10.50 8.08 -3.89
C VAL A 46 9.14 8.67 -3.55
N LEU A 47 8.28 7.86 -2.92
CA LEU A 47 7.01 8.30 -2.35
C LEU A 47 6.98 8.05 -0.83
N TYR A 48 6.69 9.11 -0.08
CA TYR A 48 6.30 9.04 1.32
C TYR A 48 4.87 9.54 1.47
N PHE A 49 4.03 8.70 2.06
CA PHE A 49 2.61 8.96 2.20
C PHE A 49 2.15 8.64 3.62
N THR A 50 1.57 9.63 4.30
CA THR A 50 1.03 9.48 5.65
C THR A 50 -0.41 9.98 5.70
N VAL A 51 -1.32 9.13 6.17
CA VAL A 51 -2.73 9.44 6.42
C VAL A 51 -3.09 9.03 7.83
N LEU A 52 -3.78 9.92 8.55
CA LEU A 52 -4.39 9.57 9.83
C LEU A 52 -5.74 8.88 9.59
N ASP A 53 -6.73 9.62 9.15
CA ASP A 53 -8.10 9.14 9.01
C ASP A 53 -8.58 9.25 7.56
N ILE A 54 -9.04 8.13 7.01
CA ILE A 54 -9.66 8.12 5.70
C ILE A 54 -10.81 7.12 5.56
N THR A 55 -11.94 7.56 4.99
CA THR A 55 -13.04 6.61 4.75
C THR A 55 -12.73 5.71 3.55
N VAL A 56 -12.41 6.29 2.39
CA VAL A 56 -12.14 5.53 1.17
C VAL A 56 -10.90 6.06 0.46
N GLN A 57 -9.97 5.16 0.19
CA GLN A 57 -8.75 5.46 -0.55
C GLN A 57 -8.57 4.53 -1.75
N CYS A 58 -8.19 5.12 -2.88
CA CYS A 58 -7.71 4.39 -4.05
C CYS A 58 -6.36 4.96 -4.50
N ILE A 59 -5.37 4.08 -4.61
CA ILE A 59 -4.01 4.42 -5.05
C ILE A 59 -3.66 3.55 -6.26
N ILE A 60 -3.19 4.20 -7.32
CA ILE A 60 -2.63 3.53 -8.49
C ILE A 60 -1.20 4.04 -8.70
N MET A 61 -0.22 3.14 -8.73
CA MET A 61 1.17 3.49 -9.01
C MET A 61 1.77 2.55 -10.04
N LEU A 62 2.49 3.12 -11.02
CA LEU A 62 2.98 2.35 -12.16
C LEU A 62 4.47 2.00 -12.11
N HIS A 63 5.32 2.91 -11.64
CA HIS A 63 6.77 2.72 -11.58
C HIS A 63 7.33 3.46 -10.37
N MET A 64 7.81 2.69 -9.40
CA MET A 64 8.28 3.19 -8.12
C MET A 64 9.59 2.51 -7.72
N THR A 65 10.60 3.28 -7.29
CA THR A 65 11.77 2.66 -6.65
C THR A 65 11.48 2.39 -5.18
N VAL A 66 11.13 3.42 -4.42
CA VAL A 66 10.89 3.36 -2.99
C VAL A 66 9.49 3.85 -2.66
N LEU A 67 8.76 3.06 -1.88
CA LEU A 67 7.43 3.39 -1.39
C LEU A 67 7.39 3.26 0.13
N CYS A 68 6.92 4.31 0.81
CA CYS A 68 6.61 4.26 2.23
C CYS A 68 5.19 4.78 2.48
N ILE A 69 4.32 3.91 2.99
CA ILE A 69 2.93 4.22 3.33
C ILE A 69 2.73 4.00 4.82
N ILE A 70 2.16 5.00 5.49
CA ILE A 70 1.69 4.91 6.86
C ILE A 70 0.22 5.34 6.88
N VAL A 71 -0.66 4.43 7.25
CA VAL A 71 -2.09 4.70 7.40
C VAL A 71 -2.51 4.23 8.79
N LEU A 72 -3.16 5.11 9.55
CA LEU A 72 -3.69 4.74 10.86
C LEU A 72 -5.05 4.06 10.70
N ASP A 73 -6.04 4.80 10.23
CA ASP A 73 -7.43 4.35 10.16
C ASP A 73 -7.98 4.48 8.75
N ILE A 74 -8.40 3.34 8.18
CA ILE A 74 -9.06 3.32 6.88
C ILE A 74 -10.24 2.35 6.83
N THR A 75 -11.39 2.82 6.33
CA THR A 75 -12.52 1.90 6.12
C THR A 75 -12.28 1.04 4.88
N VAL A 76 -11.93 1.64 3.74
CA VAL A 76 -11.77 0.92 2.48
C VAL A 76 -10.50 1.35 1.76
N LEU A 77 -9.58 0.42 1.54
CA LEU A 77 -8.33 0.64 0.82
C LEU A 77 -8.26 -0.20 -0.46
N HIS A 78 -8.10 0.50 -1.59
CA HIS A 78 -7.79 -0.10 -2.88
C HIS A 78 -6.38 0.31 -3.32
N ILE A 79 -5.53 -0.68 -3.55
CA ILE A 79 -4.16 -0.47 -4.02
C ILE A 79 -3.97 -1.25 -5.33
N ILE A 80 -3.48 -0.54 -6.36
CA ILE A 80 -3.04 -1.11 -7.62
C ILE A 80 -1.61 -0.68 -7.87
N MET A 81 -0.72 -1.66 -8.00
CA MET A 81 0.71 -1.42 -8.14
C MET A 81 1.30 -2.19 -9.31
N LEU A 82 2.14 -1.50 -10.07
CA LEU A 82 3.08 -2.07 -11.04
C LEU A 82 4.49 -1.60 -10.65
N ASP A 83 5.48 -2.49 -10.80
CA ASP A 83 6.91 -2.20 -10.68
C ASP A 83 7.36 -1.35 -9.47
N ILE A 84 7.33 -1.95 -8.27
CA ILE A 84 7.95 -1.41 -7.03
C ILE A 84 9.16 -2.24 -6.63
N VAL A 85 10.28 -1.60 -6.29
CA VAL A 85 11.47 -2.30 -5.78
C VAL A 85 11.41 -2.50 -4.26
N ASP A 86 11.20 -1.42 -3.51
CA ASP A 86 11.29 -1.41 -2.04
C ASP A 86 10.01 -0.83 -1.39
N PRO A 87 8.97 -1.64 -1.16
CA PRO A 87 7.76 -1.23 -0.46
C PRO A 87 7.87 -1.37 1.07
N TYR A 88 7.50 -0.32 1.78
CA TYR A 88 7.32 -0.30 3.23
C TYR A 88 5.92 0.19 3.57
N ILE A 89 5.15 -0.62 4.28
CA ILE A 89 3.73 -0.34 4.52
C ILE A 89 3.41 -0.61 5.99
N ILE A 90 2.94 0.43 6.69
CA ILE A 90 2.37 0.33 8.04
C ILE A 90 0.89 0.72 7.94
N LEU A 91 0.02 -0.14 8.46
CA LEU A 91 -1.43 -0.02 8.37
C LEU A 91 -2.01 -0.49 9.71
N LEU A 92 -2.53 0.41 10.56
CA LEU A 92 -2.94 -0.02 11.91
C LEU A 92 -4.34 -0.66 11.91
N ASP A 93 -5.30 -0.06 11.20
CA ASP A 93 -6.69 -0.53 11.18
C ASP A 93 -7.31 -0.39 9.77
N ILE A 94 -7.69 -1.53 9.18
CA ILE A 94 -8.37 -1.57 7.88
C ILE A 94 -9.62 -2.43 7.96
N THR A 95 -10.79 -1.87 7.61
CA THR A 95 -11.98 -2.74 7.50
C THR A 95 -11.89 -3.63 6.25
N VAL A 96 -11.70 -3.03 5.07
CA VAL A 96 -11.63 -3.76 3.80
C VAL A 96 -10.36 -3.41 3.03
N LEU A 97 -9.59 -4.45 2.67
CA LEU A 97 -8.41 -4.33 1.83
C LEU A 97 -8.59 -5.08 0.51
N CYS A 98 -8.52 -4.33 -0.59
CA CYS A 98 -8.49 -4.87 -1.95
C CYS A 98 -7.14 -4.54 -2.59
N ASN A 99 -6.37 -5.58 -2.93
CA ASN A 99 -5.07 -5.41 -3.57
C ASN A 99 -5.01 -6.17 -4.89
N ILE A 100 -4.67 -5.46 -5.96
CA ILE A 100 -4.46 -6.02 -7.29
C ILE A 100 -3.05 -5.65 -7.76
N MET A 101 -2.21 -6.67 -7.95
CA MET A 101 -0.88 -6.53 -8.54
C MET A 101 -0.89 -7.25 -9.89
N LEU A 102 -0.46 -6.58 -10.96
CA LEU A 102 -0.52 -7.11 -12.32
C LEU A 102 0.88 -7.03 -12.96
N ASP A 103 1.35 -8.13 -13.54
CA ASP A 103 2.63 -8.31 -14.26
C ASP A 103 3.94 -8.06 -13.48
N ILE A 104 4.83 -9.05 -13.60
CA ILE A 104 6.15 -9.12 -12.97
C ILE A 104 7.14 -9.33 -14.11
N ALA A 105 7.59 -8.25 -14.75
CA ALA A 105 8.85 -8.30 -15.49
C ALA A 105 9.99 -8.21 -14.47
N VAL A 106 10.21 -9.29 -13.71
CA VAL A 106 11.21 -9.35 -12.63
C VAL A 106 10.91 -8.33 -11.50
N LEU A 107 9.72 -8.40 -10.91
CA LEU A 107 9.38 -7.71 -9.66
C LEU A 107 9.94 -8.49 -8.48
N HIS A 108 11.20 -8.24 -8.17
CA HIS A 108 11.80 -8.71 -6.92
C HIS A 108 11.31 -7.78 -5.79
N ILE A 109 10.19 -8.09 -5.12
CA ILE A 109 9.90 -7.45 -3.82
C ILE A 109 10.97 -7.97 -2.86
N THR A 110 12.02 -7.17 -2.64
CA THR A 110 13.16 -7.62 -1.84
C THR A 110 12.75 -7.91 -0.41
N ILE A 111 11.93 -7.02 0.20
CA ILE A 111 11.41 -7.14 1.57
C ILE A 111 10.07 -6.40 1.68
N LEU A 112 9.03 -7.07 2.19
CA LEU A 112 7.80 -6.44 2.69
C LEU A 112 7.76 -6.56 4.22
N TYR A 113 7.53 -5.44 4.92
CA TYR A 113 7.44 -5.40 6.38
C TYR A 113 6.07 -4.89 6.84
N ILE A 114 5.41 -5.66 7.71
CA ILE A 114 4.10 -5.33 8.29
C ILE A 114 4.22 -5.41 9.83
N ILE A 115 3.91 -4.31 10.53
CA ILE A 115 4.10 -4.21 12.00
C ILE A 115 2.86 -4.68 12.76
N MET A 116 1.70 -4.16 12.40
CA MET A 116 0.39 -4.53 12.93
C MET A 116 -0.55 -4.40 11.75
N LEU A 117 -1.51 -5.30 11.61
CA LEU A 117 -2.53 -5.21 10.57
C LEU A 117 -3.72 -6.03 11.02
N ASP A 118 -4.80 -5.33 11.39
CA ASP A 118 -6.09 -5.94 11.68
C ASP A 118 -6.99 -5.69 10.45
N ILE A 119 -7.35 -6.76 9.73
CA ILE A 119 -8.20 -6.72 8.53
C ILE A 119 -9.46 -7.55 8.73
N THR A 120 -10.63 -6.99 8.41
CA THR A 120 -11.87 -7.78 8.35
C THR A 120 -11.88 -8.62 7.08
N ASP A 121 -11.79 -8.01 5.89
CA ASP A 121 -11.82 -8.72 4.61
C ASP A 121 -10.62 -8.35 3.72
N ALA A 122 -9.87 -9.36 3.27
CA ALA A 122 -8.71 -9.21 2.38
C ALA A 122 -8.87 -10.01 1.08
N TYR A 123 -8.76 -9.33 -0.06
CA TYR A 123 -8.75 -9.94 -1.39
C TYR A 123 -7.44 -9.64 -2.13
N ILE A 124 -6.71 -10.69 -2.50
CA ILE A 124 -5.40 -10.61 -3.15
C ILE A 124 -5.38 -11.47 -4.41
N MET A 125 -5.20 -10.85 -5.58
CA MET A 125 -5.25 -11.58 -6.86
C MET A 125 -3.91 -12.26 -7.21
N MET A 126 -2.79 -11.57 -7.08
CA MET A 126 -1.46 -12.10 -7.37
C MET A 126 -0.48 -11.51 -6.37
N LEU A 127 0.33 -12.35 -5.71
CA LEU A 127 1.37 -11.91 -4.80
C LEU A 127 2.63 -12.75 -5.00
N ASP A 128 3.74 -12.11 -5.37
CA ASP A 128 5.08 -12.70 -5.46
C ASP A 128 6.02 -11.86 -4.58
N ILE A 129 6.56 -12.47 -3.52
CA ILE A 129 7.41 -11.79 -2.54
C ILE A 129 8.68 -12.59 -2.29
N THR A 130 9.85 -11.94 -2.33
CA THR A 130 11.09 -12.62 -1.93
C THR A 130 11.19 -12.75 -0.41
N VAL A 131 10.98 -11.68 0.35
CA VAL A 131 10.98 -11.71 1.82
C VAL A 131 9.73 -11.04 2.37
N LEU A 132 8.94 -11.78 3.13
CA LEU A 132 7.80 -11.27 3.87
C LEU A 132 8.09 -11.33 5.37
N CYS A 133 8.03 -10.18 6.05
CA CYS A 133 8.22 -10.08 7.49
C CYS A 133 7.00 -9.42 8.14
N ILE A 134 6.35 -10.14 9.05
CA ILE A 134 5.13 -9.72 9.71
C ILE A 134 5.29 -9.88 11.22
N ILE A 135 5.07 -8.80 11.98
CA ILE A 135 5.08 -8.85 13.45
C ILE A 135 3.73 -9.33 13.98
N LYS A 136 2.62 -8.68 13.61
CA LYS A 136 1.28 -9.13 13.98
C LYS A 136 0.33 -8.96 12.80
N LEU A 137 -0.44 -10.00 12.55
CA LEU A 137 -1.47 -10.03 11.52
C LEU A 137 -2.71 -10.72 12.06
N ASP A 138 -3.82 -9.99 12.11
CA ASP A 138 -5.14 -10.52 12.43
C ASP A 138 -6.04 -10.34 11.20
N ILE A 139 -6.44 -11.43 10.54
CA ILE A 139 -7.35 -11.38 9.40
C ILE A 139 -8.59 -12.21 9.70
N THR A 140 -9.78 -11.62 9.50
CA THR A 140 -11.02 -12.40 9.60
C THR A 140 -11.22 -13.24 8.33
N VAL A 141 -11.28 -12.62 7.14
CA VAL A 141 -11.48 -13.33 5.87
C VAL A 141 -10.34 -13.04 4.90
N LEU A 142 -9.78 -14.10 4.30
CA LEU A 142 -8.68 -14.01 3.33
C LEU A 142 -9.00 -14.80 2.05
N TYR A 143 -8.89 -14.13 0.90
CA TYR A 143 -8.95 -14.75 -0.43
C TYR A 143 -7.70 -14.45 -1.23
N ILE A 144 -6.99 -15.49 -1.67
CA ILE A 144 -5.77 -15.39 -2.49
C ILE A 144 -5.88 -16.27 -3.73
N THR A 145 -5.68 -15.71 -4.93
CA THR A 145 -5.70 -16.50 -6.17
C THR A 145 -4.33 -17.09 -6.52
N VAL A 146 -3.23 -16.33 -6.36
CA VAL A 146 -1.86 -16.82 -6.56
C VAL A 146 -0.93 -16.24 -5.50
N LEU A 147 -0.12 -17.11 -4.89
CA LEU A 147 0.87 -16.75 -3.86
C LEU A 147 2.21 -17.43 -4.14
N ASP A 148 3.27 -16.65 -4.29
CA ASP A 148 4.66 -17.09 -4.25
C ASP A 148 5.43 -16.31 -3.16
N ILE A 149 6.08 -17.03 -2.24
CA ILE A 149 6.89 -16.44 -1.18
C ILE A 149 8.19 -17.23 -1.05
N THR A 150 9.33 -16.57 -1.26
CA THR A 150 10.64 -17.22 -1.09
C THR A 150 11.02 -17.38 0.39
N LEU A 151 10.79 -16.35 1.21
CA LEU A 151 11.10 -16.35 2.64
C LEU A 151 10.00 -15.67 3.46
N LEU A 152 9.53 -16.35 4.50
CA LEU A 152 8.45 -15.89 5.38
C LEU A 152 8.89 -15.84 6.84
N TYR A 153 8.72 -14.68 7.48
CA TYR A 153 8.90 -14.48 8.92
C TYR A 153 7.62 -13.91 9.54
N ILE A 154 7.03 -14.63 10.48
CA ILE A 154 5.81 -14.24 11.18
C ILE A 154 6.04 -14.40 12.69
N ILE A 155 5.76 -13.34 13.47
CA ILE A 155 5.84 -13.41 14.94
C ILE A 155 4.48 -13.82 15.54
N MET A 156 3.39 -13.18 15.13
CA MET A 156 2.02 -13.46 15.59
C MET A 156 1.04 -13.49 14.41
N LEU A 157 0.17 -14.50 14.37
CA LEU A 157 -0.82 -14.70 13.32
C LEU A 157 -2.14 -15.22 13.91
N ASP A 158 -3.23 -14.52 13.64
CA ASP A 158 -4.60 -15.00 13.85
C ASP A 158 -5.40 -14.92 12.53
N ILE A 159 -6.01 -16.04 12.14
CA ILE A 159 -6.86 -16.13 10.93
C ILE A 159 -8.14 -16.86 11.29
N ILE A 160 -9.27 -16.17 11.19
CA ILE A 160 -10.59 -16.70 11.58
C ILE A 160 -11.44 -16.98 10.33
N TYR A 161 -11.19 -18.13 9.69
CA TYR A 161 -11.83 -18.73 8.49
C TYR A 161 -10.97 -18.71 7.22
N HIS A 162 -10.93 -19.88 6.57
CA HIS A 162 -10.34 -20.10 5.26
C HIS A 162 -11.40 -20.81 4.41
N ILE A 163 -11.87 -20.19 3.32
CA ILE A 163 -12.59 -20.92 2.26
C ILE A 163 -11.65 -20.97 1.07
N PRO A 164 -11.41 -22.15 0.47
CA PRO A 164 -10.54 -22.31 -0.70
C PRO A 164 -11.08 -21.58 -1.93
#